data_AF-A0A8B3C2S4-F1
#
_entry.id   AF-A0A8B3C2S4-F1
#
_cell.length_a   1.000
_cell.length_b   1.000
_cell.length_c   1.000
_cell.angle_alpha   90.00
_cell.angle_beta   90.00
_cell.angle_gamma   90.00
#
_symmetry.space_group_name_H-M   'P 1'
#
loop_
_entity.id
_entity.type
_entity.pdbx_description
1 polymer ?
#
loop_
_entity_poly.entity_id
_entity_poly.type
_entity_poly.pdbx_seq_one_letter_code
_entity_poly.pdbx_strand_id
1 'polypeptide(L)'
;MPIDSVTEGVGRYEDIRDDNDSIYDHRPISFLMVSRSKDIRIWFDHYCFNTNERRKIVAIDRTDQLKIIYKPRSFLKTIEQAKPIRLEDRLEAFEINEEAWLWAKTLAGKILYLFDRNDPVNSAENGYGPTIKLIQVNLGSTNKREQELFFHEIHNRFLP
;
A
#
# COMPACT_ATOMS: atom_id res chain seq x y z
N MET A 1 4.10 -16.02 7.51
CA MET A 1 2.65 -16.37 7.48
C MET A 1 2.12 -16.10 6.07
N PRO A 2 1.09 -16.79 5.55
CA PRO A 2 0.58 -16.46 4.22
C PRO A 2 0.07 -15.01 4.22
N ILE A 3 0.24 -14.34 3.08
CA ILE A 3 -0.04 -12.92 2.82
C ILE A 3 -1.53 -12.52 3.05
N ASP A 4 -2.41 -13.48 3.32
CA ASP A 4 -3.87 -13.31 3.39
C ASP A 4 -4.48 -13.66 4.78
N SER A 5 -3.95 -13.12 5.89
CA SER A 5 -4.63 -13.27 7.19
C SER A 5 -5.85 -12.36 7.37
N VAL A 6 -5.95 -11.29 6.57
CA VAL A 6 -7.08 -10.36 6.56
C VAL A 6 -8.19 -10.93 5.67
N THR A 7 -9.29 -11.35 6.28
CA THR A 7 -10.42 -11.93 5.56
C THR A 7 -11.46 -10.89 5.12
N GLU A 8 -11.57 -9.76 5.82
CA GLU A 8 -12.45 -8.63 5.53
C GLU A 8 -11.91 -7.38 6.26
N GLY A 9 -12.12 -6.19 5.71
CA GLY A 9 -11.69 -4.92 6.30
C GLY A 9 -10.28 -4.50 5.90
N VAL A 10 -9.59 -3.80 6.79
CA VAL A 10 -8.22 -3.30 6.58
C VAL A 10 -7.29 -3.97 7.57
N GLY A 11 -6.15 -4.47 7.10
CA GLY A 11 -5.14 -5.01 7.99
C GLY A 11 -3.72 -4.73 7.53
N ARG A 12 -2.78 -5.07 8.39
CA ARG A 12 -1.35 -4.84 8.23
C ARG A 12 -0.62 -6.17 8.27
N TYR A 13 0.36 -6.32 7.39
CA TYR A 13 1.21 -7.50 7.27
C TYR A 13 2.68 -7.09 7.24
N GLU A 14 3.50 -7.85 7.96
CA GLU A 14 4.95 -7.75 7.98
C GLU A 14 5.52 -9.16 8.11
N ASP A 15 6.58 -9.47 7.38
CA ASP A 15 7.30 -10.74 7.54
C ASP A 15 8.60 -10.51 8.29
N ILE A 16 8.68 -11.01 9.53
CA ILE A 16 9.87 -10.90 10.37
C ILE A 16 11.10 -11.62 9.77
N ARG A 17 10.89 -12.53 8.81
CA ARG A 17 11.99 -13.21 8.13
C ARG A 17 12.80 -12.25 7.26
N ASP A 18 12.17 -11.17 6.79
CA ASP A 18 12.80 -10.16 5.95
C ASP A 18 13.71 -9.22 6.75
N ASP A 19 13.67 -9.25 8.09
CA ASP A 19 14.58 -8.46 8.94
C ASP A 19 16.06 -8.86 8.74
N ASN A 20 16.31 -10.09 8.26
CA ASN A 20 17.66 -10.58 7.98
C ASN A 20 18.00 -10.57 6.48
N ASP A 21 17.09 -10.09 5.62
CA ASP A 21 17.36 -10.02 4.19
C ASP A 21 18.08 -8.71 3.85
N SER A 22 19.32 -8.85 3.37
CA SER A 22 20.18 -7.72 2.99
C SER A 22 19.62 -6.81 1.91
N ILE A 23 18.57 -7.24 1.17
CA ILE A 23 17.92 -6.41 0.16
C ILE A 23 17.13 -5.26 0.81
N TYR A 24 16.76 -5.36 2.08
CA TYR A 24 15.97 -4.37 2.81
C TYR A 24 16.79 -3.65 3.88
N ASP A 25 16.70 -2.31 3.92
CA ASP A 25 17.16 -1.49 5.06
C ASP A 25 16.11 -1.51 6.20
N HIS A 26 14.85 -1.76 5.86
CA HIS A 26 13.77 -2.08 6.79
C HIS A 26 12.81 -3.05 6.11
N ARG A 27 12.36 -4.09 6.82
CA ARG A 27 11.43 -5.09 6.26
C ARG A 27 10.20 -4.44 5.60
N PRO A 28 9.63 -5.04 4.55
CA PRO A 28 8.41 -4.54 3.95
C PRO A 28 7.24 -4.48 4.93
N ILE A 29 6.36 -3.49 4.74
CA ILE A 29 5.08 -3.40 5.44
C ILE A 29 3.99 -3.28 4.40
N SER A 30 3.03 -4.19 4.41
CA SER A 30 1.87 -4.15 3.51
C SER A 30 0.61 -3.84 4.30
N PHE A 31 -0.18 -2.90 3.80
CA PHE A 31 -1.54 -2.64 4.27
C PHE A 31 -2.50 -3.13 3.21
N LEU A 32 -3.39 -4.03 3.63
CA LEU A 32 -4.32 -4.70 2.73
C LEU A 32 -5.74 -4.31 3.08
N MET A 33 -6.44 -3.76 2.10
CA MET A 33 -7.87 -3.47 2.16
C MET A 33 -8.62 -4.57 1.39
N VAL A 34 -9.46 -5.33 2.08
CA VAL A 34 -10.19 -6.51 1.57
C VAL A 34 -11.69 -6.35 1.77
N SER A 35 -12.47 -6.55 0.71
CA SER A 35 -13.87 -6.93 0.87
C SER A 35 -14.20 -8.17 0.05
N ARG A 36 -14.64 -9.24 0.72
CA ARG A 36 -14.96 -10.51 0.05
C ARG A 36 -16.27 -10.45 -0.69
N SER A 37 -17.29 -9.84 -0.08
CA SER A 37 -18.61 -9.70 -0.69
C SER A 37 -18.57 -8.87 -1.97
N LYS A 38 -17.65 -7.91 -2.04
CA LYS A 38 -17.46 -7.01 -3.19
C LYS A 38 -16.31 -7.42 -4.11
N ASP A 39 -15.59 -8.51 -3.80
CA ASP A 39 -14.33 -8.91 -4.46
C ASP A 39 -13.34 -7.75 -4.66
N ILE A 40 -13.00 -7.08 -3.56
CA ILE A 40 -12.02 -5.98 -3.51
C ILE A 40 -10.78 -6.48 -2.78
N ARG A 41 -9.60 -6.31 -3.39
CA ARG A 41 -8.31 -6.33 -2.70
C ARG A 41 -7.43 -5.20 -3.24
N ILE A 42 -6.94 -4.35 -2.35
CA ILE A 42 -6.05 -3.23 -2.68
C ILE A 42 -4.89 -3.24 -1.67
N TRP A 43 -3.67 -3.29 -2.20
CA TRP A 43 -2.43 -3.29 -1.42
C TRP A 43 -1.79 -1.91 -1.42
N PHE A 44 -1.36 -1.47 -0.23
CA PHE A 44 -0.50 -0.32 -0.03
C PHE A 44 0.79 -0.79 0.59
N ASP A 45 1.91 -0.62 -0.11
CA ASP A 45 3.17 -1.24 0.27
C ASP A 45 4.21 -0.19 0.68
N HIS A 46 4.94 -0.52 1.73
CA HIS A 46 6.13 0.16 2.18
C HIS A 46 7.34 -0.69 1.81
N TYR A 47 8.18 -0.18 0.92
CA TYR A 47 9.49 -0.74 0.63
C TYR A 47 10.58 0.23 1.04
N CYS A 48 11.56 -0.30 1.79
CA CYS A 48 12.77 0.40 2.17
C CYS A 48 13.95 -0.51 1.80
N PHE A 49 14.31 -0.51 0.52
CA PHE A 49 15.40 -1.31 0.01
C PHE A 49 16.77 -0.69 0.32
N ASN A 50 17.73 -1.57 0.61
CA ASN A 50 19.13 -1.23 0.50
C ASN A 50 19.45 -0.96 -0.97
N THR A 51 19.68 0.30 -1.32
CA THR A 51 19.88 0.71 -2.71
C THR A 51 21.16 0.13 -3.32
N ASN A 52 22.17 -0.21 -2.52
CA ASN A 52 23.38 -0.86 -3.02
C ASN A 52 23.12 -2.31 -3.45
N GLU A 53 22.25 -3.03 -2.75
CA GLU A 53 21.86 -4.38 -3.12
C GLU A 53 20.82 -4.37 -4.25
N ARG A 54 19.79 -3.52 -4.14
CA ARG A 54 18.69 -3.41 -5.11
C ARG A 54 19.18 -3.06 -6.52
N ARG A 55 20.15 -2.15 -6.63
CA ARG A 55 20.68 -1.71 -7.93
C ARG A 55 21.42 -2.78 -8.72
N LYS A 56 21.81 -3.89 -8.06
CA LYS A 56 22.43 -5.05 -8.72
C LYS A 56 21.40 -5.85 -9.52
N ILE A 57 20.11 -5.68 -9.21
CA ILE A 57 18.99 -6.44 -9.80
C ILE A 57 18.20 -5.57 -10.78
N VAL A 58 17.87 -4.34 -10.38
CA VAL A 58 17.00 -3.44 -11.15
C VAL A 58 17.40 -1.97 -10.93
N ALA A 59 17.05 -1.10 -11.87
CA ALA A 59 17.19 0.35 -11.67
C ALA A 59 16.36 0.82 -10.47
N ILE A 60 16.93 1.75 -9.69
CA ILE A 60 16.29 2.28 -8.49
C ILE A 60 15.14 3.21 -8.87
N ASP A 61 13.96 2.96 -8.31
CA ASP A 61 12.81 3.85 -8.36
C ASP A 61 12.67 4.68 -7.08
N ARG A 62 11.99 5.82 -7.16
CA ARG A 62 11.69 6.66 -5.97
C ARG A 62 10.86 5.92 -4.91
N THR A 63 10.11 4.89 -5.26
CA THR A 63 9.36 4.05 -4.30
C THR A 63 10.21 2.94 -3.70
N ASP A 64 11.48 2.80 -4.07
CA ASP A 64 12.37 1.79 -3.49
C ASP A 64 12.89 2.19 -2.09
N GLN A 65 12.79 3.47 -1.71
CA GLN A 65 13.21 3.97 -0.39
C GLN A 65 12.14 4.85 0.26
N LEU A 66 10.99 4.25 0.55
CA LEU A 66 9.94 4.90 1.32
C LEU A 66 10.36 5.04 2.78
N LYS A 67 9.84 6.08 3.46
CA LYS A 67 10.27 6.46 4.81
C LYS A 67 9.22 6.15 5.87
N ILE A 68 9.69 5.66 7.00
CA ILE A 68 8.97 5.74 8.28
C ILE A 68 9.37 7.06 8.95
N ILE A 69 8.38 7.88 9.27
CA ILE A 69 8.59 9.23 9.79
C ILE A 69 7.98 9.35 11.17
N TYR A 70 8.76 9.86 12.12
CA TYR A 70 8.30 10.21 13.45
C TYR A 70 8.02 11.71 13.53
N LYS A 71 6.89 12.08 14.11
CA LYS A 71 6.48 13.47 14.33
C LYS A 71 6.05 13.69 15.78
N PRO A 72 6.12 14.91 16.32
CA PRO A 72 5.51 15.23 17.60
C PRO A 72 4.01 14.92 17.58
N ARG A 73 3.44 14.48 18.70
CA ARG A 73 2.02 14.13 18.76
C ARG A 73 1.08 15.31 18.46
N SER A 74 1.53 16.54 18.68
CA SER A 74 0.81 17.75 18.26
C SER A 74 0.55 17.81 16.74
N PHE A 75 1.31 17.08 15.93
CA PHE A 75 1.10 16.96 14.49
C PHE A 75 -0.19 16.20 14.13
N LEU A 76 -0.81 15.45 15.06
CA LEU A 76 -2.14 14.86 14.85
C LEU A 76 -3.17 15.90 14.46
N LYS A 77 -3.11 17.10 15.05
CA LYS A 77 -4.01 18.20 14.71
C LYS A 77 -3.89 18.60 13.23
N THR A 78 -2.67 18.58 12.69
CA THR A 78 -2.42 18.84 11.26
C THR A 78 -3.00 17.75 10.38
N ILE A 79 -2.86 16.48 10.79
CA ILE A 79 -3.46 15.35 10.08
C ILE A 79 -4.98 15.48 10.07
N GLU A 80 -5.61 15.72 11.21
CA GLU A 80 -7.07 15.90 11.34
C GLU A 80 -7.59 17.05 10.47
N GLN A 81 -6.88 18.18 10.46
CA GLN A 81 -7.21 19.34 9.61
C GLN A 81 -7.12 19.02 8.12
N ALA A 82 -6.21 18.13 7.72
CA ALA A 82 -6.09 17.67 6.34
C ALA A 82 -7.22 16.72 5.90
N LYS A 83 -8.14 16.36 6.82
CA LYS A 83 -9.30 15.49 6.58
C LYS A 83 -8.88 14.18 5.88
N PRO A 84 -8.11 13.33 6.58
CA PRO A 84 -7.55 12.13 5.98
C PRO A 84 -8.67 11.15 5.61
N ILE A 85 -8.44 10.35 4.57
CA ILE A 85 -9.35 9.27 4.22
C ILE A 85 -9.13 8.13 5.21
N ARG A 86 -10.20 7.70 5.89
CA ARG A 86 -10.21 6.46 6.66
C ARG A 86 -10.46 5.30 5.70
N LEU A 87 -9.56 4.33 5.69
CA LEU A 87 -9.60 3.25 4.70
C LEU A 87 -10.82 2.34 4.91
N GLU A 88 -11.23 2.12 6.16
CA GLU A 88 -12.42 1.35 6.52
C GLU A 88 -13.69 2.02 5.99
N ASP A 89 -13.88 3.31 6.29
CA ASP A 89 -15.03 4.09 5.79
C ASP A 89 -15.03 4.14 4.25
N ARG A 90 -13.84 4.21 3.63
CA ARG A 90 -13.70 4.21 2.17
C ARG A 90 -14.07 2.86 1.56
N LEU A 91 -13.66 1.75 2.19
CA LEU A 91 -14.01 0.39 1.77
C LEU A 91 -15.51 0.13 1.87
N GLU A 92 -16.14 0.59 2.96
CA GLU A 92 -17.59 0.48 3.16
C GLU A 92 -18.35 1.21 2.06
N ALA A 93 -17.87 2.40 1.69
CA ALA A 93 -18.52 3.26 0.70
C ALA A 93 -18.44 2.79 -0.76
N PHE A 94 -17.61 1.80 -1.11
CA PHE A 94 -17.62 1.23 -2.46
C PHE A 94 -18.81 0.28 -2.61
N GLU A 95 -19.62 0.43 -3.65
CA GLU A 95 -20.73 -0.49 -3.91
C GLU A 95 -20.23 -1.73 -4.68
N ILE A 96 -19.26 -1.53 -5.58
CA ILE A 96 -18.69 -2.56 -6.46
C ILE A 96 -17.17 -2.42 -6.58
N ASN A 97 -16.50 -3.49 -7.04
CA ASN A 97 -15.04 -3.48 -7.16
C ASN A 97 -14.51 -2.49 -8.21
N GLU A 98 -15.26 -2.17 -9.28
CA GLU A 98 -14.82 -1.21 -10.28
C GLU A 98 -14.60 0.18 -9.69
N GLU A 99 -15.44 0.61 -8.74
CA GLU A 99 -15.28 1.88 -8.05
C GLU A 99 -14.01 1.90 -7.20
N ALA A 100 -13.75 0.79 -6.50
CA ALA A 100 -12.55 0.62 -5.69
C ALA A 100 -11.29 0.65 -6.55
N TRP A 101 -11.29 -0.07 -7.68
CA TRP A 101 -10.16 -0.08 -8.60
C TRP A 101 -9.94 1.26 -9.30
N LEU A 102 -11.01 1.97 -9.69
CA LEU A 102 -10.91 3.30 -10.26
C LEU A 102 -10.34 4.28 -9.25
N TRP A 103 -10.79 4.22 -7.99
CA TRP A 103 -10.22 5.00 -6.90
C TRP A 103 -8.75 4.67 -6.68
N ALA A 104 -8.38 3.38 -6.61
CA ALA A 104 -6.98 2.95 -6.45
C ALA A 104 -6.11 3.50 -7.58
N LYS A 105 -6.58 3.46 -8.84
CA LYS A 105 -5.85 4.03 -9.98
C LYS A 105 -5.53 5.51 -9.81
N THR A 106 -6.38 6.29 -9.12
CA THR A 106 -6.08 7.70 -8.82
C THR A 106 -4.92 7.89 -7.84
N LEU A 107 -4.51 6.83 -7.14
CA LEU A 107 -3.40 6.82 -6.18
C LEU A 107 -2.09 6.34 -6.80
N ALA A 108 -2.13 5.74 -8.00
CA ALA A 108 -0.96 5.19 -8.68
C ALA A 108 0.13 6.26 -8.85
N GLY A 109 1.38 5.89 -8.56
CA GLY A 109 2.53 6.79 -8.64
C GLY A 109 2.58 7.89 -7.57
N LYS A 110 1.71 7.88 -6.56
CA LYS A 110 1.80 8.79 -5.41
C LYS A 110 2.53 8.12 -4.26
N ILE A 111 3.26 8.93 -3.49
CA ILE A 111 3.70 8.56 -2.14
C ILE A 111 2.61 9.01 -1.18
N LEU A 112 1.99 8.06 -0.50
CA LEU A 112 0.94 8.27 0.48
C LEU A 112 1.53 8.15 1.89
N TYR A 113 0.85 8.72 2.88
CA TYR A 113 1.21 8.57 4.29
C TYR A 113 0.08 7.85 5.02
N LEU A 114 0.41 6.70 5.59
CA LEU A 114 -0.50 5.96 6.46
C LEU A 114 -0.20 6.26 7.93
N PHE A 115 -1.27 6.57 8.66
CA PHE A 115 -1.29 6.66 10.11
C PHE A 115 -2.05 5.45 10.66
N ASP A 116 -1.31 4.45 11.10
CA ASP A 116 -1.86 3.24 11.69
C ASP A 116 -2.09 3.45 13.19
N ARG A 117 -3.36 3.54 13.62
CA ARG A 117 -3.73 3.73 15.04
C ARG A 117 -3.38 2.53 15.92
N ASN A 118 -3.24 1.35 15.33
CA ASN A 118 -2.93 0.11 16.03
C ASN A 118 -1.43 -0.09 16.20
N ASP A 119 -0.58 0.71 15.52
CA ASP A 119 0.86 0.68 15.74
C ASP A 119 1.16 1.05 17.21
N PRO A 120 2.02 0.30 17.92
CA PRO A 120 2.33 0.56 19.33
C PRO A 120 2.81 1.98 19.65
N VAL A 121 3.41 2.68 18.67
CA VAL A 121 3.84 4.08 18.80
C VAL A 121 2.65 5.05 18.76
N ASN A 122 1.59 4.68 18.02
CA ASN A 122 0.42 5.51 17.79
C ASN A 122 -0.72 5.22 18.77
N SER A 123 -0.81 3.98 19.24
CA SER A 123 -1.88 3.50 20.12
C SER A 123 -1.92 4.24 21.46
N ALA A 124 -3.11 4.31 22.06
CA ALA A 124 -3.31 4.94 23.37
C ALA A 124 -2.95 3.99 24.54
N GLU A 125 -2.87 2.68 24.29
CA GLU A 125 -2.63 1.65 25.32
C GLU A 125 -1.23 1.75 25.95
N ASN A 126 -0.24 2.27 25.23
CA ASN A 126 1.12 2.49 25.75
C ASN A 126 1.31 3.88 26.41
N GLY A 127 0.20 4.55 26.74
CA GLY A 127 0.19 5.97 27.10
C GLY A 127 0.37 6.86 25.87
N TYR A 128 -0.13 8.09 25.94
CA TYR A 128 0.03 9.06 24.85
C TYR A 128 1.51 9.51 24.74
N GLY A 129 2.36 8.67 24.14
CA GLY A 129 3.77 8.98 23.91
C GLY A 129 3.97 10.29 23.15
N PRO A 130 5.15 10.93 23.25
CA PRO A 130 5.37 12.28 22.72
C PRO A 130 5.34 12.35 21.19
N THR A 131 5.39 11.20 20.51
CA THR A 131 5.51 11.09 19.06
C THR A 131 4.40 10.23 18.45
N ILE A 132 4.18 10.45 17.16
CA ILE A 132 3.43 9.56 16.27
C ILE A 132 4.34 9.06 15.16
N LYS A 133 4.00 7.90 14.60
CA LYS A 133 4.64 7.25 13.47
C LYS A 133 3.74 7.32 12.24
N LEU A 134 4.30 7.81 11.13
CA LEU A 134 3.69 7.81 9.80
C LEU A 134 4.53 6.92 8.89
N ILE A 135 3.87 6.12 8.07
CA ILE A 135 4.53 5.20 7.14
C ILE A 135 4.25 5.68 5.73
N GLN A 136 5.30 6.00 4.97
CA GLN A 136 5.13 6.22 3.54
C GLN A 136 4.84 4.90 2.84
N VAL A 137 3.82 4.91 1.99
CA VAL A 137 3.43 3.77 1.16
C VAL A 137 3.18 4.22 -0.29
N ASN A 138 3.24 3.29 -1.22
CA ASN A 138 2.69 3.46 -2.56
C ASN A 138 1.51 2.49 -2.76
N LEU A 139 0.73 2.70 -3.83
CA LEU A 139 -0.18 1.66 -4.30
C LEU A 139 0.66 0.50 -4.85
N GLY A 140 0.53 -0.68 -4.25
CA GLY A 140 1.22 -1.88 -4.67
C GLY A 140 0.51 -2.56 -5.82
N SER A 141 -0.68 -3.12 -5.55
CA SER A 141 -1.49 -3.81 -6.55
C SER A 141 -2.98 -3.78 -6.20
N THR A 142 -3.80 -4.28 -7.14
CA THR A 142 -5.22 -4.56 -6.91
C THR A 142 -5.54 -5.96 -7.46
N ASN A 143 -6.65 -6.57 -7.04
CA ASN A 143 -7.14 -7.83 -7.63
C ASN A 143 -7.85 -7.64 -8.98
N LYS A 144 -7.80 -6.46 -9.60
CA LYS A 144 -8.35 -6.25 -10.93
C LYS A 144 -7.62 -7.16 -11.93
N ARG A 145 -8.36 -8.06 -12.60
CA ARG A 145 -7.82 -8.80 -13.73
C ARG A 145 -7.61 -7.84 -14.89
N GLU A 146 -6.37 -7.49 -15.18
CA GLU A 146 -6.00 -6.82 -16.44
C GLU A 146 -6.00 -7.88 -17.55
N GLN A 147 -7.18 -8.19 -18.10
CA GLN A 147 -7.26 -8.92 -19.38
C GLN A 147 -7.00 -7.94 -20.51
N GLU A 148 -5.78 -7.92 -21.03
CA GLU A 148 -5.51 -7.35 -22.35
C GLU A 148 -5.82 -8.41 -23.42
N LEU A 149 -7.06 -8.43 -23.91
CA LEU A 149 -7.42 -9.18 -25.11
C LEU A 149 -7.13 -8.31 -26.32
N PHE A 150 -5.99 -8.54 -26.98
CA PHE A 150 -5.70 -7.94 -28.28
C PHE A 150 -6.30 -8.80 -29.39
N PHE A 151 -7.27 -8.26 -30.13
CA PHE A 151 -7.66 -8.80 -31.44
C PHE A 151 -7.06 -7.89 -32.51
N HIS A 152 -6.17 -8.42 -33.34
CA HIS A 152 -5.75 -7.75 -34.57
C HIS A 152 -6.37 -8.50 -35.72
N GLU A 153 -7.35 -7.88 -36.37
CA GLU A 153 -7.92 -8.39 -37.61
C GLU A 153 -6.84 -8.21 -38.69
N ILE A 154 -6.07 -9.27 -38.97
CA ILE A 154 -5.17 -9.29 -40.13
C ILE A 154 -6.06 -9.37 -41.37
N HIS A 155 -6.51 -8.23 -41.87
CA HIS A 155 -7.03 -8.15 -43.22
C HIS A 155 -5.87 -8.41 -44.17
N ASN A 156 -5.83 -9.64 -44.72
CA ASN A 156 -5.16 -10.04 -45.96
C ASN A 156 -4.29 -8.96 -46.60
N ARG A 157 -3.05 -8.79 -46.10
CA ARG A 157 -1.97 -8.08 -46.80
C ARG A 157 -0.79 -9.00 -47.14
N PHE A 158 -1.04 -10.31 -47.16
CA PHE A 158 -0.21 -11.25 -47.90
C PHE A 158 -1.05 -11.74 -49.07
N LEU A 159 -0.88 -11.05 -50.20
CA LEU A 159 -1.24 -11.32 -51.60
C LEU A 159 -1.63 -9.97 -52.26
N PRO A 160 -1.08 -9.64 -53.44
CA PRO A 160 -0.34 -10.48 -54.38
C PRO A 160 1.17 -10.53 -54.13
#